data_AF-A0AAV4DWS9-F1
#
_entry.id   AF-A0AAV4DWS9-F1
#
_cell.length_a   1.000
_cell.length_b   1.000
_cell.length_c   1.000
_cell.angle_alpha   90.00
_cell.angle_beta   90.00
_cell.angle_gamma   90.00
#
_symmetry.space_group_name_H-M   'P 1'
#
loop_
_entity.id
_entity.type
_entity.pdbx_description
1 polymer ?
#
loop_
_entity_poly.entity_id
_entity_poly.type
_entity_poly.pdbx_seq_one_letter_code
_entity_poly.pdbx_strand_id
1 'polypeptide(L)'
;MYAKRFDIEQYISYNTEVLMVKKAEGFTRYGRWDITTRDKSTGKEKHDTFDYVIVCTGHHAQKYMPTFPGIDSFQGKVLHSHEYRTPKGLEDQRVLVIGIGNSGGDVAVELSRCSKQVFLSTRQGTWIFNRVSEIGLPLDMLLTTRFLMYLKDQVSFYLANKLVKWRLNMRMDHKLYRYSAVDVC
;
A
#
# COMPACT_ATOMS: atom_id res chain seq x y z
N MET A 1 -19.60 8.89 12.36
CA MET A 1 -18.40 8.03 12.20
C MET A 1 -18.77 6.61 12.60
N TYR A 2 -18.22 5.58 11.95
CA TYR A 2 -18.63 4.17 12.14
C TYR A 2 -18.56 3.70 13.59
N ALA A 3 -17.43 3.88 14.28
CA ALA A 3 -17.23 3.40 15.66
C ALA A 3 -18.26 3.98 16.64
N LYS A 4 -18.51 5.30 16.59
CA LYS A 4 -19.56 5.97 17.37
C LYS A 4 -20.99 5.50 17.04
N ARG A 5 -21.26 5.14 15.78
CA ARG A 5 -22.61 4.68 15.37
C ARG A 5 -22.97 3.30 15.93
N PHE A 6 -21.96 2.48 16.21
CA PHE A 6 -22.07 1.11 16.69
C PHE A 6 -21.52 0.93 18.11
N ASP A 7 -21.25 2.04 18.83
CA ASP A 7 -20.76 2.05 20.21
C ASP A 7 -19.54 1.14 20.45
N ILE A 8 -18.60 1.12 19.50
CA ILE A 8 -17.39 0.26 19.57
C ILE A 8 -16.30 0.91 20.42
N GLU A 9 -16.31 2.24 20.55
CA GLU A 9 -15.24 3.01 21.22
C GLU A 9 -15.04 2.60 22.68
N GLN A 10 -16.09 2.15 23.37
CA GLN A 10 -16.03 1.66 24.75
C GLN A 10 -15.14 0.42 24.94
N TYR A 11 -14.90 -0.36 23.88
CA TYR A 11 -14.06 -1.55 23.90
C TYR A 11 -12.60 -1.27 23.52
N ILE A 12 -12.28 -0.03 23.13
CA ILE A 12 -10.95 0.34 22.64
C ILE A 12 -10.10 0.87 23.80
N SER A 13 -9.01 0.18 24.10
CA SER A 13 -7.96 0.68 24.98
C SER A 13 -6.88 1.39 24.14
N TYR A 14 -6.95 2.72 24.08
CA TYR A 14 -5.95 3.55 23.39
C TYR A 14 -4.64 3.63 24.18
N ASN A 15 -3.53 3.94 23.50
CA ASN A 15 -2.19 3.98 24.08
C ASN A 15 -1.77 2.67 24.77
N THR A 16 -2.41 1.55 24.41
CA THR A 16 -2.08 0.22 24.91
C THR A 16 -1.42 -0.58 23.80
N GLU A 17 -0.15 -0.89 23.97
CA GLU A 17 0.64 -1.67 23.03
C GLU A 17 0.59 -3.16 23.40
N VAL A 18 0.24 -4.02 22.44
CA VAL A 18 0.32 -5.48 22.63
C VAL A 18 1.76 -5.90 22.40
N LEU A 19 2.44 -6.36 23.45
CA LEU A 19 3.84 -6.80 23.40
C LEU A 19 3.96 -8.26 22.98
N MET A 20 3.01 -9.09 23.42
CA MET A 20 3.13 -10.53 23.31
C MET A 20 1.76 -11.19 23.31
N VAL A 21 1.60 -12.18 22.44
CA VAL A 21 0.45 -13.08 22.39
C VAL A 21 1.00 -14.51 22.43
N LYS A 22 0.64 -15.26 23.47
CA LYS A 22 1.09 -16.63 23.70
C LYS A 22 -0.10 -17.54 23.93
N LYS A 23 0.05 -18.81 23.55
CA LYS A 23 -0.92 -19.84 23.93
C LYS A 23 -0.89 -20.00 25.45
N ALA A 24 -2.04 -19.96 26.09
CA ALA A 24 -2.16 -20.14 27.53
C ALA A 24 -1.86 -21.60 27.94
N GLU A 25 -1.62 -21.81 29.23
CA GLU A 25 -1.45 -23.15 29.76
C GLU A 25 -2.70 -24.02 29.50
N GLY A 26 -2.49 -25.26 29.06
CA GLY A 26 -3.61 -26.14 28.68
C GLY A 26 -4.31 -25.72 27.38
N PHE A 27 -3.64 -24.97 26.49
CA PHE A 27 -4.17 -24.53 25.19
C PHE A 27 -4.90 -25.62 24.41
N THR A 28 -4.34 -26.84 24.36
CA THR A 28 -4.94 -27.96 23.64
C THR A 28 -6.34 -28.31 24.15
N ARG A 29 -6.63 -28.05 25.43
CA ARG A 29 -7.92 -28.32 26.06
C ARG A 29 -8.87 -27.13 26.01
N TYR A 30 -8.36 -25.91 26.20
CA TYR A 30 -9.20 -24.71 26.39
C TYR A 30 -9.10 -23.66 25.27
N GLY A 31 -8.07 -23.70 24.43
CA GLY A 31 -7.89 -22.80 23.29
C GLY A 31 -7.58 -21.34 23.63
N ARG A 32 -7.23 -21.00 24.88
CA ARG A 32 -7.07 -19.62 25.35
C ARG A 32 -5.69 -19.01 25.10
N TRP A 33 -5.61 -17.69 25.08
CA TRP A 33 -4.40 -16.93 24.80
C TRP A 33 -4.06 -15.98 25.94
N ASP A 34 -2.80 -16.00 26.37
CA ASP A 34 -2.26 -15.02 27.31
C ASP A 34 -1.66 -13.85 26.52
N ILE A 35 -2.12 -12.65 26.85
CA ILE A 35 -1.73 -11.41 26.20
C ILE A 35 -1.03 -10.52 27.21
N THR A 36 0.17 -10.06 26.86
CA THR A 36 0.86 -8.99 27.59
C THR A 36 0.67 -7.68 26.85
N THR A 37 0.12 -6.70 27.55
CA THR A 37 -0.04 -5.34 27.05
C THR A 37 0.74 -4.35 27.90
N ARG A 38 1.12 -3.22 27.30
CA ARG A 38 1.82 -2.12 27.96
C ARG A 38 1.09 -0.81 27.71
N ASP A 39 0.78 -0.11 28.78
CA ASP A 39 0.34 1.28 28.69
C ASP A 39 1.54 2.17 28.32
N LYS A 40 1.48 2.83 27.17
CA LYS A 40 2.56 3.68 26.65
C LYS A 40 2.76 4.96 27.46
N SER A 41 1.76 5.39 28.24
CA SER A 41 1.83 6.58 29.07
C SER A 41 2.50 6.32 30.42
N THR A 42 2.19 5.18 31.05
CA THR A 42 2.72 4.83 32.38
C THR A 42 3.86 3.81 32.35
N GLY A 43 4.05 3.11 31.22
CA GLY A 43 5.01 2.02 31.07
C GLY A 43 4.60 0.72 31.75
N LYS A 44 3.45 0.67 32.43
CA LYS A 44 2.99 -0.50 33.19
C LYS A 44 2.52 -1.60 32.25
N GLU A 45 2.91 -2.83 32.57
CA GLU A 45 2.46 -4.03 31.87
C GLU A 45 1.25 -4.64 32.56
N LYS A 46 0.36 -5.22 31.75
CA LYS A 46 -0.83 -5.96 32.18
C LYS A 46 -0.88 -7.30 31.46
N HIS A 47 -1.26 -8.34 32.18
CA HIS A 47 -1.46 -9.69 31.67
C HIS A 47 -2.93 -10.05 31.75
N ASP A 48 -3.51 -10.46 30.62
CA ASP A 48 -4.90 -10.88 30.51
C ASP A 48 -4.99 -12.16 29.66
N THR A 49 -5.98 -13.01 29.95
CA THR A 49 -6.25 -14.23 29.18
C THR A 49 -7.56 -14.08 28.40
N PHE A 50 -7.57 -14.42 27.11
CA PHE A 50 -8.73 -14.34 26.22
C PHE A 50 -8.99 -15.66 25.49
N ASP A 51 -10.25 -15.91 25.12
CA ASP A 51 -10.62 -17.11 24.36
C ASP A 51 -10.15 -17.03 22.89
N TYR A 52 -10.17 -15.82 22.31
CA TYR A 52 -9.81 -15.59 20.92
C TYR A 52 -8.99 -14.31 20.75
N VAL A 53 -8.12 -14.31 19.74
CA VAL A 53 -7.30 -13.15 19.34
C VAL A 53 -7.48 -12.92 17.84
N ILE A 54 -7.85 -11.69 17.48
CA ILE A 54 -7.94 -11.23 16.09
C ILE A 54 -6.83 -10.21 15.86
N VAL A 55 -5.93 -10.48 14.92
CA VAL A 55 -4.77 -9.62 14.64
C VAL A 55 -5.10 -8.61 13.55
N CYS A 56 -5.16 -7.33 13.94
CA CYS A 56 -5.53 -6.21 13.06
C CYS A 56 -4.43 -5.13 12.97
N THR A 57 -3.15 -5.50 13.03
CA THR A 57 -2.01 -4.55 13.11
C THR A 57 -1.69 -3.81 11.81
N GLY A 58 -2.27 -4.24 10.68
CA GLY A 58 -1.89 -3.77 9.35
C GLY A 58 -0.50 -4.28 8.92
N HIS A 59 -0.13 -4.00 7.67
CA HIS A 59 1.11 -4.51 7.05
C HIS A 59 1.94 -3.44 6.31
N HIS A 60 1.54 -2.16 6.38
CA HIS A 60 2.22 -1.04 5.70
C HIS A 60 3.02 -0.13 6.66
N ALA A 61 3.13 -0.49 7.93
CA ALA A 61 3.82 0.33 8.93
C ALA A 61 5.35 0.18 8.88
N GLN A 62 5.85 -1.03 8.62
CA GLN A 62 7.29 -1.27 8.51
C GLN A 62 7.78 -0.94 7.10
N LYS A 63 8.72 0.00 7.01
CA LYS A 63 9.34 0.38 5.74
C LYS A 63 10.34 -0.69 5.27
N TYR A 64 10.32 -0.98 3.96
CA TYR A 64 11.38 -1.73 3.30
C TYR A 64 12.28 -0.75 2.55
N MET A 65 13.49 -0.55 3.07
CA MET A 65 14.46 0.36 2.46
C MET A 65 15.50 -0.45 1.68
N PRO A 66 15.42 -0.50 0.34
CA PRO A 66 16.45 -1.16 -0.46
C PRO A 66 17.78 -0.41 -0.38
N THR A 67 18.88 -1.14 -0.40
CA THR A 67 20.23 -0.57 -0.53
C THR A 67 20.63 -0.52 -2.00
N PHE A 68 21.35 0.54 -2.38
CA PHE A 68 21.88 0.70 -3.73
C PHE A 68 23.39 0.89 -3.65
N PRO A 69 24.18 0.30 -4.57
CA PRO A 69 25.61 0.59 -4.64
C PRO A 69 25.87 2.09 -4.74
N GLY A 70 26.71 2.62 -3.85
CA GLY A 70 27.04 4.05 -3.80
C GLY A 70 26.00 4.95 -3.13
N ILE A 71 24.96 4.40 -2.50
CA ILE A 71 23.96 5.23 -1.78
C ILE A 71 24.59 6.03 -0.63
N ASP A 72 25.60 5.47 0.04
CA ASP A 72 26.26 6.10 1.19
C ASP A 72 27.11 7.32 0.79
N SER A 73 27.52 7.43 -0.48
CA SER A 73 28.24 8.59 -1.00
C SER A 73 27.32 9.67 -1.56
N PHE A 74 26.01 9.41 -1.65
CA PHE A 74 25.03 10.38 -2.12
C PHE A 74 24.86 11.50 -1.10
N GLN A 75 25.21 12.73 -1.51
CA GLN A 75 25.17 13.91 -0.64
C GLN A 75 23.76 14.52 -0.50
N GLY A 76 22.78 14.01 -1.25
CA GLY A 76 21.40 14.47 -1.19
C GLY A 76 20.58 13.75 -0.11
N LYS A 77 19.32 14.15 0.02
CA LYS A 77 18.40 13.54 0.98
C LYS A 77 17.80 12.24 0.41
N VAL A 78 17.81 11.18 1.20
CA VAL A 78 17.15 9.91 0.89
C VAL A 78 15.97 9.73 1.84
N LEU A 79 14.79 9.42 1.30
CA LEU A 79 13.54 9.23 2.05
C LEU A 79 12.78 8.01 1.53
N HIS A 80 12.24 7.19 2.43
CA HIS A 80 11.19 6.23 2.05
C HIS A 80 9.84 6.95 1.92
N SER A 81 8.92 6.45 1.10
CA SER A 81 7.57 7.03 0.94
C SER A 81 6.81 7.13 2.27
N HIS A 82 7.04 6.19 3.19
CA HIS A 82 6.52 6.21 4.57
C HIS A 82 6.94 7.46 5.38
N GLU A 83 8.03 8.13 5.01
CA GLU A 83 8.55 9.34 5.67
C GLU A 83 8.08 10.63 4.97
N TYR A 84 7.62 10.51 3.73
CA TYR A 84 7.07 11.63 2.97
C TYR A 84 5.72 12.07 3.54
N ARG A 85 5.50 13.38 3.66
CA ARG A 85 4.28 13.97 4.20
C ARG A 85 3.75 15.11 3.35
N THR A 86 4.64 15.95 2.87
CA THR A 86 4.32 17.13 2.06
C THR A 86 5.46 17.40 1.08
N PRO A 87 5.21 18.10 -0.04
CA PRO A 87 6.26 18.50 -0.97
C PRO A 87 7.20 19.59 -0.41
N LYS A 88 6.86 20.19 0.74
CA LYS A 88 7.63 21.26 1.37
C LYS A 88 9.09 20.87 1.61
N GLY A 89 10.01 21.72 1.15
CA GLY A 89 11.45 21.49 1.21
C GLY A 89 12.03 20.70 0.02
N LEU A 90 11.21 20.40 -0.99
CA LEU A 90 11.60 19.74 -2.23
C LEU A 90 11.34 20.61 -3.47
N GLU A 91 10.98 21.88 -3.27
CA GLU A 91 10.83 22.88 -4.32
C GLU A 91 12.16 23.12 -5.04
N ASP A 92 12.10 23.29 -6.36
CA ASP A 92 13.26 23.52 -7.24
C ASP A 92 14.36 22.44 -7.17
N GLN A 93 14.11 21.31 -6.49
CA GLN A 93 15.01 20.18 -6.41
C GLN A 93 14.93 19.27 -7.64
N ARG A 94 15.99 18.51 -7.89
CA ARG A 94 15.96 17.37 -8.82
C ARG A 94 15.71 16.11 -8.00
N VAL A 95 14.56 15.49 -8.19
CA VAL A 95 14.10 14.35 -7.39
C VAL A 95 14.08 13.08 -8.23
N LEU A 96 14.57 11.97 -7.64
CA LEU A 96 14.42 10.63 -8.19
C LEU A 96 13.49 9.83 -7.26
N VAL A 97 12.35 9.39 -7.79
CA VAL A 97 11.44 8.46 -7.13
C VAL A 97 11.71 7.06 -7.63
N ILE A 98 11.91 6.12 -6.71
CA ILE A 98 12.22 4.73 -7.02
C ILE A 98 10.99 3.85 -6.77
N GLY A 99 10.54 3.16 -7.81
CA GLY A 99 9.37 2.28 -7.79
C GLY A 99 8.09 2.96 -8.26
N ILE A 100 7.28 2.22 -9.03
CA ILE A 100 6.01 2.68 -9.61
C ILE A 100 4.80 2.01 -8.94
N GLY A 101 4.88 1.80 -7.62
CA GLY A 101 3.68 1.51 -6.82
C GLY A 101 2.80 2.76 -6.70
N ASN A 102 1.59 2.62 -6.16
CA ASN A 102 0.66 3.76 -5.99
C ASN A 102 1.32 4.94 -5.26
N SER A 103 2.04 4.69 -4.15
CA SER A 103 2.76 5.74 -3.44
C SER A 103 3.85 6.41 -4.29
N GLY A 104 4.59 5.64 -5.10
CA GLY A 104 5.63 6.20 -5.96
C GLY A 104 5.03 7.09 -7.05
N GLY A 105 3.92 6.67 -7.65
CA GLY A 105 3.16 7.47 -8.62
C GLY A 105 2.64 8.77 -8.01
N ASP A 106 1.94 8.68 -6.86
CA ASP A 106 1.36 9.84 -6.18
C ASP A 106 2.44 10.85 -5.76
N VAL A 107 3.53 10.38 -5.15
CA VAL A 107 4.67 11.24 -4.77
C VAL A 107 5.31 11.89 -5.99
N ALA A 108 5.52 11.14 -7.08
CA ALA A 108 6.12 11.69 -8.29
C ALA A 108 5.25 12.78 -8.92
N VAL A 109 3.93 12.56 -9.00
CA VAL A 109 2.97 13.53 -9.56
C VAL A 109 2.82 14.76 -8.66
N GLU A 110 2.83 14.58 -7.35
CA GLU A 110 2.77 15.73 -6.42
C GLU A 110 4.03 16.58 -6.54
N LEU A 111 5.21 15.96 -6.51
CA LEU A 111 6.49 16.68 -6.62
C LEU A 111 6.72 17.29 -8.00
N SER A 112 6.18 16.71 -9.08
CA SER A 112 6.35 17.27 -10.41
C SER A 112 5.73 18.66 -10.59
N ARG A 113 4.89 19.10 -9.63
CA ARG A 113 4.27 20.43 -9.63
C ARG A 113 5.15 21.54 -9.05
N CYS A 114 6.16 21.19 -8.24
CA CYS A 114 6.97 22.17 -7.50
C CYS A 114 8.49 21.93 -7.60
N SER A 115 8.92 20.71 -7.88
CA SER A 115 10.34 20.37 -8.05
C SER A 115 10.81 20.75 -9.45
N LYS A 116 12.09 21.09 -9.59
CA LYS A 116 12.70 21.46 -10.88
C LYS A 116 12.66 20.33 -11.90
N GLN A 117 12.82 19.10 -11.44
CA GLN A 117 12.66 17.91 -12.27
C GLN A 117 12.38 16.68 -11.41
N VAL A 118 11.48 15.82 -11.86
CA VAL A 118 11.19 14.54 -11.21
C VAL A 118 11.45 13.39 -12.18
N PHE A 119 12.22 12.41 -11.74
CA PHE A 119 12.45 11.15 -12.45
C PHE A 119 11.73 10.03 -11.71
N LEU A 120 10.99 9.19 -12.43
CA LEU A 120 10.34 8.00 -11.90
C LEU A 120 11.05 6.75 -12.43
N SER A 121 11.81 6.09 -11.58
CA SER A 121 12.57 4.88 -11.92
C SER A 121 11.77 3.62 -11.62
N THR A 122 11.69 2.72 -12.60
CA THR A 122 11.01 1.43 -12.47
C THR A 122 11.81 0.31 -13.13
N ARG A 123 11.79 -0.87 -12.53
CA ARG A 123 12.49 -2.07 -13.05
C ARG A 123 11.65 -2.86 -14.04
N GLN A 124 10.33 -2.96 -13.82
CA GLN A 124 9.43 -3.81 -14.60
C GLN A 124 8.22 -3.06 -15.19
N GLY A 125 8.17 -1.72 -15.06
CA GLY A 125 7.00 -0.95 -15.46
C GLY A 125 5.74 -1.33 -14.66
N THR A 126 4.60 -0.71 -14.98
CA THR A 126 3.29 -1.14 -14.51
C THR A 126 2.21 -0.64 -15.46
N TRP A 127 1.02 -1.24 -15.37
CA TRP A 127 -0.18 -0.74 -16.03
C TRP A 127 -0.79 0.40 -15.22
N ILE A 128 -0.95 1.56 -15.84
CA ILE A 128 -1.57 2.73 -15.21
C ILE A 128 -3.06 2.70 -15.47
N PHE A 129 -3.85 2.61 -14.39
CA PHE A 129 -5.31 2.64 -14.46
C PHE A 129 -5.85 3.98 -13.96
N ASN A 130 -6.88 4.48 -14.62
CA ASN A 130 -7.65 5.62 -14.14
C ASN A 130 -8.74 5.15 -13.18
N ARG A 131 -8.97 5.93 -12.12
CA ARG A 131 -10.09 5.69 -11.19
C ARG A 131 -11.45 5.88 -11.87
N VAL A 132 -11.52 6.80 -12.82
CA VAL A 132 -12.74 7.13 -13.57
C VAL A 132 -12.74 6.38 -14.90
N SER A 133 -13.83 5.67 -15.18
CA SER A 133 -14.05 4.96 -16.45
C SER A 133 -14.45 5.91 -17.59
N GLU A 134 -14.55 5.39 -18.82
CA GLU A 134 -15.01 6.15 -20.00
C GLU A 134 -16.42 6.75 -19.83
N ILE A 135 -17.26 6.12 -19.02
CA ILE A 135 -18.64 6.54 -18.77
C ILE A 135 -18.79 7.38 -17.48
N GLY A 136 -17.67 7.80 -16.88
CA GLY A 136 -17.67 8.63 -15.67
C GLY A 136 -17.89 7.88 -14.35
N LEU A 137 -18.15 6.57 -14.39
CA LEU A 137 -18.31 5.75 -13.18
C LEU A 137 -16.97 5.29 -12.60
N PRO A 138 -16.87 5.03 -11.29
CA PRO A 138 -15.72 4.38 -10.68
C PRO A 138 -15.37 3.06 -11.38
N LEU A 139 -14.09 2.88 -11.71
CA LEU A 139 -13.63 1.73 -12.49
C LEU A 139 -13.84 0.40 -11.74
N ASP A 140 -13.65 0.40 -10.43
CA ASP A 140 -13.87 -0.74 -9.56
C ASP A 140 -15.33 -1.23 -9.64
N MET A 141 -16.31 -0.33 -9.57
CA MET A 141 -17.73 -0.68 -9.70
C MET A 141 -18.04 -1.43 -11.01
N LEU A 142 -17.33 -1.11 -12.08
CA LEU A 142 -17.50 -1.78 -13.38
C LEU A 142 -16.74 -3.10 -13.47
N LEU A 143 -15.53 -3.18 -12.91
CA LEU A 143 -14.66 -4.35 -13.02
C LEU A 143 -14.97 -5.43 -11.98
N THR A 144 -15.35 -5.06 -10.76
CA THR A 144 -15.61 -5.99 -9.65
C THR A 144 -17.08 -6.38 -9.59
N THR A 145 -17.62 -6.83 -10.72
CA THR A 145 -18.99 -7.36 -10.80
C THR A 145 -18.97 -8.89 -10.78
N ARG A 146 -20.03 -9.51 -10.22
CA ARG A 146 -20.15 -10.98 -10.17
C ARG A 146 -20.01 -11.62 -11.55
N PHE A 147 -20.60 -10.98 -12.57
CA PHE A 147 -20.54 -11.44 -13.94
C PHE A 147 -19.10 -11.45 -14.48
N LEU A 148 -18.35 -10.37 -14.32
CA LEU A 148 -16.97 -10.30 -14.80
C LEU A 148 -16.02 -11.20 -13.99
N MET A 149 -16.26 -11.36 -12.69
CA MET A 149 -15.51 -12.32 -11.87
C MET A 149 -15.75 -13.76 -12.32
N TYR A 150 -17.01 -14.13 -12.57
CA TYR A 150 -17.35 -15.44 -13.14
C TYR A 150 -16.68 -15.64 -14.50
N LEU A 151 -16.75 -14.67 -15.41
CA LEU A 151 -16.10 -14.75 -16.71
C LEU A 151 -14.58 -14.86 -16.60
N LYS A 152 -13.95 -14.13 -15.67
CA LYS A 152 -12.51 -14.21 -15.42
C LYS A 152 -12.08 -15.63 -15.04
N ASP A 153 -12.90 -16.35 -14.28
CA ASP A 153 -12.61 -17.72 -13.87
C ASP A 153 -12.80 -18.73 -15.01
N GLN A 154 -13.67 -18.42 -15.99
CA GLN A 154 -13.90 -19.27 -17.17
C GLN A 154 -12.92 -18.97 -18.32
N VAL A 155 -12.40 -17.74 -18.42
CA VAL A 155 -11.52 -17.30 -19.49
C VAL A 155 -10.06 -17.53 -19.09
N SER A 156 -9.27 -18.13 -19.98
CA SER A 156 -7.82 -18.29 -19.75
C SER A 156 -7.15 -16.95 -19.40
N PHE A 157 -6.27 -16.97 -18.40
CA PHE A 157 -5.47 -15.83 -17.94
C PHE A 157 -4.80 -15.07 -19.09
N TYR A 158 -4.33 -15.79 -20.11
CA TYR A 158 -3.72 -15.20 -21.30
C TYR A 158 -4.69 -14.30 -22.07
N LEU A 159 -5.91 -14.77 -22.33
CA LEU A 159 -6.93 -14.02 -23.09
C LEU A 159 -7.41 -12.80 -22.30
N ALA A 160 -7.64 -12.97 -20.99
CA ALA A 160 -8.01 -11.87 -20.11
C ALA A 160 -6.93 -10.77 -20.11
N ASN A 161 -5.65 -11.14 -19.98
CA ASN A 161 -4.55 -10.20 -20.06
C ASN A 161 -4.45 -9.54 -21.44
N LYS A 162 -4.60 -10.31 -22.53
CA LYS A 162 -4.56 -9.76 -23.89
C LYS A 162 -5.63 -8.69 -24.10
N LEU A 163 -6.84 -8.92 -23.61
CA LEU A 163 -7.95 -7.95 -23.66
C LEU A 163 -7.65 -6.69 -22.84
N VAL A 164 -7.16 -6.85 -21.61
CA VAL A 164 -6.82 -5.71 -20.74
C VAL A 164 -5.68 -4.89 -21.34
N LYS A 165 -4.60 -5.54 -21.81
CA LYS A 165 -3.48 -4.90 -22.50
C LYS A 165 -3.94 -4.13 -23.73
N TRP A 166 -4.76 -4.76 -24.58
CA TRP A 166 -5.32 -4.11 -25.76
C TRP A 166 -6.12 -2.85 -25.38
N ARG A 167 -7.01 -2.94 -24.38
CA ARG A 167 -7.82 -1.80 -23.95
C ARG A 167 -6.99 -0.66 -23.36
N LEU A 168 -5.92 -0.97 -22.61
CA LEU A 168 -5.05 0.05 -22.02
C LEU A 168 -4.18 0.72 -23.08
N ASN A 169 -3.65 -0.03 -24.05
CA ASN A 169 -2.85 0.51 -25.15
C ASN A 169 -3.66 1.44 -26.05
N MET A 170 -4.97 1.25 -26.17
CA MET A 170 -5.85 2.17 -26.90
C MET A 170 -5.92 3.58 -26.29
N ARG A 171 -5.57 3.73 -25.00
CA ARG A 171 -5.66 5.01 -24.28
C ARG A 171 -4.32 5.75 -24.13
N MET A 172 -3.20 5.05 -24.23
CA MET A 172 -1.87 5.62 -24.01
C MET A 172 -0.96 5.34 -25.20
N ASP A 173 -0.46 6.40 -25.85
CA ASP A 173 0.59 6.25 -26.86
C ASP A 173 1.95 6.05 -26.18
N HIS A 174 2.34 4.79 -26.02
CA HIS A 174 3.60 4.42 -25.40
C HIS A 174 4.83 5.01 -26.11
N LYS A 175 4.77 5.22 -27.43
CA LYS A 175 5.87 5.81 -28.21
C LYS A 175 6.02 7.30 -27.89
N LEU A 176 4.90 8.02 -27.76
CA LEU A 176 4.90 9.45 -27.44
C LEU A 176 5.53 9.71 -26.06
N TYR A 177 5.20 8.89 -25.07
CA TYR A 177 5.71 9.07 -23.70
C TYR A 177 7.10 8.45 -23.47
N ARG A 178 7.76 7.95 -24.52
CA ARG A 178 9.07 7.25 -24.46
C ARG A 178 9.10 6.13 -23.41
N TYR A 179 7.95 5.54 -23.10
CA TYR A 179 7.93 4.28 -22.39
C TYR A 179 8.33 3.23 -23.43
N SER A 180 9.52 2.63 -23.28
CA SER A 180 9.79 1.35 -23.93
C SER A 180 8.59 0.47 -23.64
N ALA A 181 7.94 -0.09 -24.67
CA ALA A 181 6.84 -1.03 -24.46
C ALA A 181 7.39 -2.14 -23.56
N VAL A 182 7.13 -2.04 -22.26
CA VAL A 182 7.54 -3.07 -21.33
C VAL A 182 6.53 -4.14 -21.60
N ASP A 183 6.96 -5.19 -22.30
CA ASP A 183 6.28 -6.47 -22.29
C ASP A 183 6.30 -6.93 -20.82
N VAL A 184 5.34 -6.42 -20.04
CA VAL A 184 5.06 -6.90 -18.69
C VAL A 184 4.52 -8.30 -18.91
N CYS A 185 5.40 -9.29 -18.79
CA CYS A 185 5.07 -10.71 -18.88
C CYS A 185 3.93 -11.06 -17.93
#